data_AF-A0A1A8AFA2-F1
#
_entry.id   AF-A0A1A8AFA2-F1
#
_cell.length_a   1.000
_cell.length_b   1.000
_cell.length_c   1.000
_cell.angle_alpha   90.00
_cell.angle_beta   90.00
_cell.angle_gamma   90.00
#
_symmetry.space_group_name_H-M   'P 1'
#
loop_
_entity.id
_entity.type
_entity.pdbx_description
1 polymer ?
#
loop_
_entity_poly.entity_id
_entity_poly.type
_entity_poly.pdbx_seq_one_letter_code
_entity_poly.pdbx_strand_id
1 'polypeptide(L)' 'KDWFQLVGLIHDVGKILALWDEPQWAVVGDTFPVGCRFQDSIVFRNNTFMENPDEKDQTYNSETGMYKLNCGL' A
#
# COMPACT_ATOMS: atom_id res chain seq x y z
N LYS A 1 1.81 10.49 -28.37
CA LYS A 1 2.88 10.16 -27.39
C LYS A 1 2.90 8.65 -27.26
N ASP A 2 3.67 7.99 -28.11
CA ASP A 2 3.51 6.55 -28.33
C ASP A 2 3.90 5.74 -27.09
N TRP A 3 4.86 6.27 -26.30
CA TRP A 3 5.26 5.70 -25.01
C TRP A 3 4.10 5.54 -24.01
N PHE A 4 3.04 6.36 -24.08
CA PHE A 4 1.98 6.31 -23.08
C PHE A 4 1.01 5.14 -23.32
N GLN A 5 0.88 4.70 -24.58
CA GLN A 5 0.15 3.46 -24.90
C GLN A 5 0.88 2.25 -24.30
N LEU A 6 2.21 2.23 -24.38
CA LEU A 6 3.02 1.17 -23.79
C LEU A 6 2.90 1.15 -22.26
N VAL A 7 2.88 2.30 -21.59
CA VAL A 7 2.61 2.37 -20.13
C VAL A 7 1.30 1.69 -19.77
N GLY A 8 0.22 1.97 -20.52
CA GLY A 8 -1.07 1.31 -20.32
C GLY A 8 -0.99 -0.22 -20.48
N LEU A 9 -0.21 -0.72 -21.43
CA LEU A 9 -0.01 -2.16 -21.62
C LEU A 9 0.75 -2.82 -20.47
N ILE A 10 1.77 -2.16 -19.92
CA ILE A 10 2.71 -2.80 -18.98
C ILE A 10 2.46 -2.51 -17.50
N HIS A 11 1.63 -1.53 -17.15
CA HIS A 11 1.52 -1.04 -15.76
C HIS A 11 1.18 -2.12 -14.73
N ASP A 12 0.42 -3.14 -15.13
CA ASP A 12 -0.08 -4.21 -14.25
C ASP A 12 0.66 -5.55 -14.40
N VAL A 13 1.74 -5.61 -15.20
CA VAL A 13 2.47 -6.86 -15.47
C VAL A 13 3.02 -7.51 -14.19
N GLY A 14 3.31 -6.73 -13.14
CA GLY A 14 3.74 -7.24 -11.84
C GLY A 14 2.74 -8.20 -11.17
N LYS A 15 1.47 -8.19 -11.60
CA LYS A 15 0.45 -9.13 -11.10
C LYS A 15 0.75 -10.60 -11.45
N ILE A 16 1.76 -10.87 -12.28
CA ILE A 16 2.30 -12.22 -12.51
C ILE A 16 2.70 -12.93 -11.21
N LEU A 17 3.03 -12.20 -10.14
CA LEU A 17 3.33 -12.77 -8.82
C LEU A 17 2.20 -13.66 -8.29
N ALA A 18 0.94 -13.38 -8.61
CA ALA A 18 -0.19 -14.23 -8.23
C ALA A 18 -0.20 -15.60 -8.94
N LEU A 19 0.53 -15.74 -10.05
CA LEU A 19 0.77 -17.03 -10.72
C LEU A 19 1.97 -17.78 -10.13
N TRP A 20 2.76 -17.12 -9.28
CA TRP A 20 3.88 -17.70 -8.53
C TRP A 20 3.51 -17.92 -7.06
N ASP A 21 2.23 -18.23 -6.82
CA ASP A 21 1.68 -18.60 -5.52
C ASP A 21 1.73 -17.50 -4.43
N GLU A 22 2.04 -16.24 -4.78
CA GLU A 22 1.86 -15.12 -3.84
C GLU A 22 0.37 -14.88 -3.57
N PRO A 23 -0.03 -14.70 -2.30
CA PRO A 23 -1.43 -14.43 -1.98
C PRO A 23 -1.84 -13.09 -2.59
N GLN A 24 -3.06 -13.03 -3.15
CA GLN A 24 -3.47 -11.85 -3.93
C GLN A 24 -3.42 -10.53 -3.15
N TRP A 25 -3.66 -10.55 -1.83
CA TRP A 25 -3.57 -9.34 -0.99
C TRP A 25 -2.16 -8.74 -0.94
N ALA A 26 -1.12 -9.53 -1.27
CA ALA A 26 0.27 -9.09 -1.37
C ALA A 26 0.67 -8.68 -2.81
N VAL A 27 -0.25 -8.73 -3.78
CA VAL A 27 0.03 -8.52 -5.20
C VAL A 27 -0.84 -7.42 -5.82
N VAL A 28 -2.12 -7.39 -5.48
CA VAL A 28 -3.11 -6.46 -6.07
C VAL A 28 -3.71 -5.54 -5.01
N GLY A 29 -4.46 -4.54 -5.48
CA GLY A 29 -5.28 -3.69 -4.64
C GLY A 29 -4.74 -2.27 -4.52
N ASP A 30 -5.51 -1.44 -3.82
CA ASP A 30 -5.11 -0.08 -3.50
C ASP A 30 -3.91 -0.14 -2.53
N THR A 31 -2.94 0.74 -2.75
CA THR A 31 -1.73 0.80 -1.93
C THR A 31 -1.84 1.90 -0.89
N PHE A 32 -1.17 1.70 0.24
CA PHE A 32 -1.08 2.67 1.31
C PHE A 32 0.31 2.60 1.96
N PRO A 33 0.82 3.70 2.55
CA PRO A 33 2.05 3.67 3.32
C PRO A 33 1.90 2.81 4.58
N VAL A 34 2.84 1.88 4.80
CA VAL A 34 3.00 1.13 6.06
C VAL A 34 3.95 1.86 7.01
N GLY A 35 4.02 1.50 8.29
CA GLY A 35 4.92 2.14 9.25
C GLY A 35 4.55 3.58 9.63
N CYS A 36 3.34 4.03 9.30
CA CYS A 36 2.69 5.23 9.82
C CYS A 36 1.19 4.98 10.01
N ARG A 37 0.49 5.89 10.69
CA ARG A 37 -0.95 5.77 10.92
C ARG A 37 -1.72 5.69 9.60
N PHE A 38 -2.58 4.67 9.47
CA PHE A 38 -3.45 4.49 8.31
C PHE A 38 -4.49 5.62 8.22
N GLN A 39 -4.58 6.27 7.06
CA GLN A 39 -5.50 7.40 6.80
C GLN A 39 -6.94 6.95 6.51
N ASP A 40 -7.90 7.85 6.76
CA ASP A 40 -9.35 7.56 6.68
C ASP A 40 -9.86 7.28 5.25
N SER A 41 -9.13 7.72 4.22
CA SER A 41 -9.50 7.48 2.82
C SER A 41 -9.14 6.08 2.32
N ILE A 42 -8.39 5.29 3.10
CA ILE A 42 -8.09 3.90 2.74
C ILE A 42 -9.39 3.11 2.73
N VAL A 43 -9.62 2.36 1.66
CA VAL A 43 -10.84 1.59 1.47
C VAL A 43 -10.99 0.60 2.64
N PHE A 44 -12.16 0.58 3.28
CA PHE A 44 -12.45 -0.25 4.45
C PHE A 44 -11.55 0.00 5.69
N ARG A 45 -10.93 1.19 5.81
CA ARG A 45 -10.07 1.58 6.94
C ARG A 45 -10.66 1.26 8.33
N ASN A 46 -11.95 1.48 8.50
CA ASN A 46 -12.62 1.42 9.80
C ASN A 46 -12.81 0.00 10.35
N ASN A 47 -12.75 -1.04 9.50
CA ASN A 47 -13.09 -2.41 9.90
C ASN A 47 -12.04 -3.46 9.50
N THR A 48 -10.97 -3.12 8.79
CA THR A 48 -9.98 -4.10 8.30
C THR A 48 -8.60 -3.99 8.96
N PHE A 49 -8.30 -2.91 9.70
CA PHE A 49 -6.96 -2.67 10.26
C PHE A 49 -6.81 -2.99 11.76
N MET A 50 -7.90 -3.33 12.46
CA MET A 50 -7.92 -3.53 13.92
C MET A 50 -7.00 -4.66 14.40
N GLU A 51 -6.74 -5.64 13.54
CA GLU A 51 -5.88 -6.79 13.83
C GLU A 51 -4.44 -6.62 13.32
N ASN A 52 -4.15 -5.53 12.61
CA ASN A 52 -2.78 -5.24 12.18
C ASN A 52 -1.92 -4.92 13.42
N PRO A 53 -0.79 -5.63 13.65
CA PRO A 53 0.07 -5.38 14.80
C PRO A 53 0.60 -3.94 14.86
N ASP A 54 0.83 -3.29 13.70
CA ASP A 54 1.37 -1.94 13.63
C ASP A 54 0.40 -0.87 14.15
N GLU A 55 -0.92 -1.13 14.14
CA GLU A 55 -1.91 -0.22 14.70
C GLU A 55 -1.71 -0.02 16.22
N LYS A 56 -1.10 -1.01 16.88
CA LYS A 56 -0.82 -1.02 18.32
C LYS A 56 0.62 -0.59 18.65
N ASP A 57 1.49 -0.46 17.66
CA ASP A 57 2.87 -0.03 17.85
C ASP A 57 2.96 1.51 17.85
N GLN A 58 3.48 2.08 18.94
CA GLN A 58 3.64 3.54 19.09
C GLN A 58 4.63 4.15 18.08
N THR A 59 5.54 3.34 17.53
CA THR A 59 6.50 3.76 16.50
C THR A 59 5.79 4.02 15.17
N TYR A 60 4.70 3.29 14.90
CA TYR A 60 4.02 3.28 13.61
C TYR A 60 2.63 3.92 13.66
N ASN A 61 1.98 4.02 14.81
CA ASN A 61 0.62 4.56 14.90
C ASN A 61 0.54 6.10 15.07
N SER A 62 1.67 6.81 14.96
CA SER A 62 1.70 8.27 14.84
C SER A 62 1.49 8.73 13.39
N GLU A 63 1.14 10.00 13.18
CA GLU A 63 0.84 10.54 11.86
C GLU A 63 1.97 10.33 10.84
N THR A 64 3.21 10.60 11.24
CA THR A 64 4.37 10.36 10.38
C THR A 64 5.02 9.00 10.62
N GLY A 65 4.70 8.30 11.73
CA GLY A 65 5.30 7.03 12.08
C GLY A 65 6.83 7.08 12.00
N MET A 66 7.41 6.17 11.21
CA MET A 66 8.86 6.11 10.95
C MET A 66 9.38 7.17 9.95
N TYR A 67 8.50 7.93 9.31
CA TYR A 67 8.87 8.88 8.25
C TYR A 67 9.21 10.26 8.77
N LYS A 68 10.07 10.96 8.01
CA LYS A 68 10.27 12.40 8.17
C LYS A 68 9.15 13.15 7.43
N LEU A 69 8.69 14.24 8.01
CA LEU A 69 7.75 15.14 7.34
C LEU A 69 8.32 15.60 5.99
N ASN A 70 7.52 15.50 4.92
CA ASN A 70 7.90 15.85 3.55
C ASN A 70 9.10 15.06 2.98
N CYS A 71 9.24 13.77 3.29
CA CYS A 71 10.32 12.93 2.76
C CYS A 71 10.23 12.62 1.25
N GLY A 72 9.07 12.85 0.63
CA GLY A 72 8.76 12.38 -0.72
C GLY A 72 8.14 10.98 -0.71
N LEU A 73 7.46 10.64 -1.80
CA LEU A 73 7.18 9.24 -2.16
C LEU A 73 8.42 8.65 -2.86
#